data_AF-A0A424QZZ2-F1
#
_entry.id   AF-A0A424QZZ2-F1
#
_cell.length_a   1.000
_cell.length_b   1.000
_cell.length_c   1.000
_cell.angle_alpha   90.00
_cell.angle_beta   90.00
_cell.angle_gamma   90.00
#
_symmetry.space_group_name_H-M   'P 1'
#
loop_
_entity.id
_entity.type
_entity.pdbx_description
1 polymer ?
#
loop_
_entity_poly.entity_id
_entity_poly.type
_entity_poly.pdbx_seq_one_letter_code
_entity_poly.pdbx_strand_id
1 'polypeptide(L)'
;MDKQVPKNFIAEPYPYHYELELIVDSLTNLGSGICRATDGWVVMVPFVIPGERVRARIYRNHSNYSEADLVEVLDRSPDRVDPACRLFQTCGGCQYQHIEYGRQLEEKTARVVELMEKAGLGEHRVEPAVGSPQLYHYRSKITPHYERPARDGSQPIGFLQHGRRRTIVDVESCPIATQAINEVLPGARAEARESGGKKRRQRGGTLLLRHVLEGVVTDPKAVVSERVGGLTFQFRAGEFFQNNPYILPQMVDYVIGEAKFGGVQYLVDAYCGSGLFALSAASSFTQVAGVEVSDQAVLWAQANCRISRIENARFLIGKAEAIFKGLSFLPEETTVIIDPPRKGCDASFRDQLMGYRPARVVYVSCNPATQTRDVEEFLQSGYRIERIQPFDLFPHTRHIENVITLVGPEENGSV
;
A
#
# COMPACT_ATOMS: atom_id res chain seq x y z
N MET A 1 -20.97 4.37 -33.62
CA MET A 1 -20.59 5.80 -33.49
C MET A 1 -19.08 5.87 -33.55
N ASP A 2 -18.53 6.27 -34.70
CA ASP A 2 -17.09 6.48 -34.84
C ASP A 2 -16.63 7.52 -33.82
N LYS A 3 -15.88 7.07 -32.80
CA LYS A 3 -15.19 7.99 -31.91
C LYS A 3 -14.07 8.63 -32.74
N GLN A 4 -14.22 9.93 -33.00
CA GLN A 4 -13.22 10.72 -33.71
C GLN A 4 -11.83 10.50 -33.11
N VAL A 5 -10.85 10.19 -33.97
CA VAL A 5 -9.46 9.97 -33.55
C VAL A 5 -8.96 11.19 -32.76
N PRO A 6 -8.38 11.01 -31.56
CA PRO A 6 -7.86 12.13 -30.79
C PRO A 6 -6.81 12.91 -31.58
N LYS A 7 -6.90 14.26 -31.56
CA LYS A 7 -6.00 15.14 -32.35
C LYS A 7 -4.50 14.88 -32.16
N ASN A 8 -4.10 14.37 -31.00
CA ASN A 8 -2.70 14.12 -30.65
C ASN A 8 -2.36 12.62 -30.57
N PHE A 9 -3.13 11.76 -31.25
CA PHE A 9 -2.83 10.33 -31.32
C PHE A 9 -1.68 10.07 -32.30
N ILE A 10 -0.76 9.19 -31.92
CA ILE A 10 0.36 8.73 -32.76
C ILE A 10 -0.08 7.42 -33.41
N ALA A 11 -0.18 7.38 -34.74
CA ALA A 11 -0.72 6.23 -35.48
C ALA A 11 0.27 5.07 -35.69
N GLU A 12 1.53 5.27 -35.33
CA GLU A 12 2.56 4.23 -35.36
C GLU A 12 2.75 3.63 -33.94
N PRO A 13 2.91 2.31 -33.80
CA PRO A 13 2.88 1.30 -34.88
C PRO A 13 1.46 0.84 -35.27
N TYR A 14 0.43 1.24 -34.50
CA TYR A 14 -0.94 0.79 -34.73
C TYR A 14 -1.93 1.96 -34.89
N PRO A 15 -2.87 1.89 -35.85
CA PRO A 15 -3.90 2.91 -35.97
C PRO A 15 -4.80 2.94 -34.73
N TYR A 16 -5.51 4.05 -34.55
CA TYR A 16 -6.42 4.22 -33.43
C TYR A 16 -7.52 3.15 -33.47
N HIS A 17 -7.74 2.48 -32.34
CA HIS A 17 -8.65 1.35 -32.20
C HIS A 17 -8.32 0.13 -33.07
N TYR A 18 -7.07 -0.03 -33.49
CA TYR A 18 -6.62 -1.30 -34.05
C TYR A 18 -6.86 -2.43 -33.04
N GLU A 19 -7.47 -3.52 -33.50
CA GLU A 19 -7.68 -4.71 -32.69
C GLU A 19 -6.71 -5.81 -33.09
N LEU A 20 -6.14 -6.46 -32.08
CA LEU A 20 -5.22 -7.57 -32.25
C LEU A 20 -5.43 -8.62 -31.16
N GLU A 21 -5.11 -9.86 -31.50
CA GLU A 21 -5.10 -10.98 -30.56
C GLU A 21 -3.71 -11.13 -29.96
N LEU A 22 -3.66 -11.29 -28.65
CA LEU A 22 -2.44 -11.26 -27.86
C LEU A 22 -2.47 -12.36 -26.81
N ILE A 23 -1.30 -12.90 -26.49
CA ILE A 23 -1.09 -13.76 -25.32
C ILE A 23 -0.51 -12.89 -24.21
N VAL A 24 -1.04 -13.03 -23.01
CA VAL A 24 -0.60 -12.30 -21.83
C VAL A 24 0.61 -13.02 -21.23
N ASP A 25 1.78 -12.38 -21.24
CA ASP A 25 3.03 -12.98 -20.76
C ASP A 25 3.17 -12.86 -19.24
N SER A 26 2.90 -11.68 -18.70
CA SER A 26 3.07 -11.35 -17.28
C SER A 26 2.25 -10.11 -16.92
N LEU A 27 2.30 -9.67 -15.66
CA LEU A 27 1.70 -8.42 -15.22
C LEU A 27 2.76 -7.32 -15.05
N THR A 28 2.34 -6.06 -15.09
CA THR A 28 3.11 -4.87 -14.69
C THR A 28 2.91 -4.58 -13.20
N ASN A 29 3.72 -3.69 -12.63
CA ASN A 29 3.51 -3.18 -11.27
C ASN A 29 2.19 -2.40 -11.10
N LEU A 30 1.54 -2.02 -12.20
CA LEU A 30 0.22 -1.38 -12.24
C LEU A 30 -0.93 -2.39 -12.35
N GLY A 31 -0.64 -3.69 -12.46
CA GLY A 31 -1.64 -4.74 -12.61
C GLY A 31 -2.20 -4.89 -14.03
N SER A 32 -1.60 -4.21 -15.02
CA SER A 32 -1.90 -4.44 -16.44
C SER A 32 -1.04 -5.59 -16.97
N GLY A 33 -1.60 -6.45 -17.81
CA GLY A 33 -0.85 -7.48 -18.51
C GLY A 33 0.11 -6.91 -19.54
N ILE A 34 1.27 -7.54 -19.65
CA ILE A 34 2.28 -7.32 -20.68
C ILE A 34 2.05 -8.39 -21.74
N CYS A 35 1.79 -7.96 -22.97
CA CYS A 35 1.72 -8.83 -24.13
C CYS A 35 2.77 -8.41 -25.15
N ARG A 36 3.21 -9.35 -25.99
CA ARG A 36 4.07 -9.04 -27.14
C ARG A 36 3.34 -9.39 -28.44
N ALA A 37 3.28 -8.43 -29.35
CA ALA A 37 2.83 -8.69 -30.72
C ALA A 37 3.89 -9.52 -31.48
N THR A 38 3.56 -9.99 -32.68
CA THR A 38 4.42 -10.86 -33.51
C THR A 38 5.78 -10.25 -33.85
N ASP A 39 5.88 -8.93 -33.88
CA ASP A 39 7.10 -8.15 -34.13
C ASP A 39 7.89 -7.83 -32.85
N GLY A 40 7.44 -8.34 -31.69
CA GLY A 40 8.02 -8.06 -30.37
C GLY A 40 7.54 -6.76 -29.72
N TRP A 41 6.63 -6.01 -30.35
CA TRP A 41 6.10 -4.77 -29.78
C TRP A 41 5.29 -5.02 -28.52
N VAL A 42 5.56 -4.25 -27.45
CA VAL A 42 4.90 -4.42 -26.16
C VAL A 42 3.54 -3.74 -26.15
N VAL A 43 2.51 -4.49 -25.77
CA VAL A 43 1.14 -3.97 -25.58
C VAL A 43 0.69 -4.23 -24.15
N MET A 44 0.27 -3.17 -23.46
CA MET A 44 -0.25 -3.24 -22.09
C MET A 44 -1.78 -3.32 -22.11
N VAL A 45 -2.34 -4.35 -21.48
CA VAL A 45 -3.78 -4.62 -21.45
C VAL A 45 -4.24 -4.79 -20.00
N PRO A 46 -5.16 -3.98 -19.45
CA PRO A 46 -5.64 -4.15 -18.09
C PRO A 46 -6.66 -5.30 -17.97
N PHE A 47 -6.90 -5.78 -16.74
CA PHE A 47 -7.95 -6.76 -16.41
C PHE A 47 -7.80 -8.14 -17.06
N VAL A 48 -6.56 -8.53 -17.32
CA VAL A 48 -6.17 -9.84 -17.86
C VAL A 48 -5.39 -10.66 -16.83
N ILE A 49 -5.16 -11.94 -17.12
CA ILE A 49 -4.35 -12.87 -16.32
C ILE A 49 -3.24 -13.44 -17.23
N PRO A 50 -2.00 -13.61 -16.74
CA PRO A 50 -0.96 -14.30 -17.50
C PRO A 50 -1.43 -15.67 -18.01
N GLY A 51 -1.05 -16.00 -19.24
CA GLY A 51 -1.47 -17.21 -19.95
C GLY A 51 -2.77 -17.07 -20.75
N GLU A 52 -3.55 -15.99 -20.57
CA GLU A 52 -4.76 -15.77 -21.36
C GLU A 52 -4.46 -15.34 -22.79
N ARG A 53 -5.31 -15.77 -23.73
CA ARG A 53 -5.38 -15.17 -25.06
C ARG A 53 -6.53 -14.18 -25.11
N VAL A 54 -6.25 -12.95 -25.52
CA VAL A 54 -7.20 -11.84 -25.46
C VAL A 54 -7.25 -11.08 -26.78
N ARG A 55 -8.42 -10.52 -27.10
CA ARG A 55 -8.55 -9.46 -28.11
C ARG A 55 -8.45 -8.12 -27.40
N ALA A 56 -7.50 -7.29 -27.83
CA ALA A 56 -7.26 -5.97 -27.27
C ALA A 56 -7.40 -4.89 -28.35
N ARG A 57 -7.80 -3.68 -27.94
CA ARG A 57 -8.01 -2.53 -28.83
C ARG A 57 -7.10 -1.37 -28.44
N ILE A 58 -6.18 -0.99 -29.33
CA ILE A 58 -5.23 0.09 -29.08
C ILE A 58 -5.96 1.43 -28.90
N TYR A 59 -5.70 2.13 -27.80
CA TYR A 59 -6.18 3.50 -27.61
C TYR A 59 -5.05 4.54 -27.51
N ARG A 60 -3.80 4.09 -27.32
CA ARG A 60 -2.63 4.98 -27.24
C ARG A 60 -1.34 4.25 -27.61
N ASN A 61 -0.49 4.92 -28.41
CA ASN A 61 0.88 4.49 -28.67
C ASN A 61 1.88 5.41 -27.97
N HIS A 62 2.94 4.80 -27.43
CA HIS A 62 4.13 5.45 -26.91
C HIS A 62 5.34 5.08 -27.78
N SER A 63 6.52 5.63 -27.45
CA SER A 63 7.75 5.38 -28.21
C SER A 63 8.21 3.92 -28.19
N ASN A 64 7.83 3.14 -27.17
CA ASN A 64 8.33 1.78 -26.94
C ASN A 64 7.27 0.77 -26.48
N TYR A 65 6.00 1.17 -26.43
CA TYR A 65 4.87 0.29 -26.11
C TYR A 65 3.54 0.93 -26.53
N SER A 66 2.47 0.15 -26.55
CA SER A 66 1.09 0.64 -26.71
C SER A 66 0.24 0.29 -25.50
N GLU A 67 -0.78 1.10 -25.24
CA GLU A 67 -1.84 0.79 -24.28
C GLU A 67 -3.12 0.42 -25.03
N ALA A 68 -3.79 -0.62 -24.56
CA ALA A 68 -4.99 -1.16 -25.18
C ALA A 68 -6.09 -1.44 -24.14
N ASP A 69 -7.34 -1.31 -24.56
CA ASP A 69 -8.50 -1.78 -23.81
C ASP A 69 -8.67 -3.28 -24.06
N LEU A 70 -9.05 -4.03 -23.02
CA LEU A 70 -9.51 -5.41 -23.17
C LEU A 70 -10.87 -5.42 -23.89
N VAL A 71 -10.98 -6.10 -25.03
CA VAL A 71 -12.24 -6.27 -25.78
C VAL A 71 -12.89 -7.60 -25.40
N GLU A 72 -12.12 -8.69 -25.43
CA GLU A 72 -12.62 -10.04 -25.22
C GLU A 72 -11.50 -10.94 -24.68
N VAL A 73 -11.85 -11.87 -23.79
CA VAL A 73 -10.95 -12.96 -23.39
C VAL A 73 -11.32 -14.18 -24.23
N LEU A 74 -10.43 -14.57 -25.14
CA LEU A 74 -10.65 -15.64 -26.11
C LEU A 74 -10.38 -17.00 -25.47
N ASP A 75 -9.24 -17.14 -24.78
CA ASP A 75 -8.90 -18.32 -23.99
C ASP A 75 -8.74 -17.90 -22.53
N ARG A 76 -9.66 -18.35 -21.66
CA ARG A 76 -9.73 -17.94 -20.24
C ARG A 76 -8.74 -18.73 -19.40
N SER A 77 -8.09 -18.06 -18.45
CA SER A 77 -7.34 -18.73 -17.39
C SER A 77 -8.29 -19.50 -16.47
N PRO A 78 -7.90 -20.68 -15.94
CA PRO A 78 -8.67 -21.38 -14.91
C PRO A 78 -8.85 -20.54 -13.63
N ASP A 79 -7.97 -19.57 -13.38
CA ASP A 79 -8.03 -18.67 -12.22
C ASP A 79 -8.92 -17.46 -12.45
N ARG A 80 -9.57 -17.33 -13.62
CA ARG A 80 -10.48 -16.21 -13.90
C ARG A 80 -11.82 -16.43 -13.21
N VAL A 81 -12.14 -15.54 -12.28
CA VAL A 81 -13.42 -15.50 -11.57
C VAL A 81 -14.24 -14.26 -11.94
N ASP A 82 -15.53 -14.28 -11.66
CA ASP A 82 -16.38 -13.12 -11.84
C ASP A 82 -16.20 -12.13 -10.68
N PRO A 83 -15.96 -10.83 -10.97
CA PRO A 83 -15.72 -9.82 -9.95
C PRO A 83 -17.00 -9.51 -9.16
N ALA A 84 -16.91 -9.44 -7.83
CA ALA A 84 -18.06 -9.10 -6.98
C ALA A 84 -18.57 -7.66 -7.17
N CYS A 85 -17.71 -6.73 -7.61
CA CYS A 85 -18.09 -5.34 -7.82
C CYS A 85 -18.60 -5.08 -9.23
N ARG A 86 -19.85 -4.62 -9.35
CA ARG A 86 -20.44 -4.17 -10.64
C ARG A 86 -19.69 -3.01 -11.31
N LEU A 87 -18.86 -2.27 -10.56
CA LEU A 87 -18.05 -1.16 -11.07
C LEU A 87 -16.61 -1.60 -11.39
N PHE A 88 -16.28 -2.89 -11.25
CA PHE A 88 -14.97 -3.40 -11.65
C PHE A 88 -14.72 -3.12 -13.14
N GLN A 89 -13.44 -2.95 -13.51
CA GLN A 89 -12.98 -2.42 -14.81
C GLN A 89 -13.27 -0.94 -15.08
N THR A 90 -14.27 -0.34 -14.43
CA THR A 90 -14.57 1.09 -14.56
C THR A 90 -13.96 1.92 -13.43
N CYS A 91 -14.18 1.51 -12.17
CA CYS A 91 -13.59 2.14 -11.00
C CYS A 91 -12.09 1.82 -10.90
N GLY A 92 -11.25 2.83 -10.66
CA GLY A 92 -9.80 2.66 -10.53
C GLY A 92 -9.34 2.03 -9.21
N GLY A 93 -10.25 1.64 -8.32
CA GLY A 93 -9.94 1.18 -6.97
C GLY A 93 -9.36 -0.24 -6.89
N CYS A 94 -9.82 -1.17 -7.73
CA CYS A 94 -9.39 -2.57 -7.74
C CYS A 94 -8.84 -2.97 -9.10
N GLN A 95 -7.88 -3.89 -9.13
CA GLN A 95 -7.24 -4.37 -10.37
C GLN A 95 -7.40 -5.87 -10.57
N TYR A 96 -7.63 -6.65 -9.51
CA TYR A 96 -7.55 -8.12 -9.53
C TYR A 96 -8.83 -8.83 -9.07
N GLN A 97 -10.00 -8.18 -9.03
CA GLN A 97 -11.24 -8.89 -8.63
C GLN A 97 -11.62 -10.03 -9.59
N HIS A 98 -11.09 -10.03 -10.82
CA HIS A 98 -11.28 -11.10 -11.80
C HIS A 98 -10.30 -12.27 -11.66
N ILE A 99 -9.44 -12.25 -10.64
CA ILE A 99 -8.40 -13.26 -10.40
C ILE A 99 -8.72 -13.99 -9.09
N GLU A 100 -8.71 -15.32 -9.11
CA GLU A 100 -8.81 -16.16 -7.92
C GLU A 100 -7.75 -15.76 -6.89
N TYR A 101 -8.07 -15.83 -5.59
CA TYR A 101 -7.26 -15.19 -4.56
C TYR A 101 -5.89 -15.84 -4.37
N GLY A 102 -5.80 -17.17 -4.43
CA GLY A 102 -4.52 -17.88 -4.43
C GLY A 102 -3.62 -17.38 -5.57
N ARG A 103 -4.17 -17.25 -6.77
CA ARG A 103 -3.43 -16.68 -7.90
C ARG A 103 -3.02 -15.23 -7.69
N GLN A 104 -3.83 -14.39 -7.01
CA GLN A 104 -3.41 -13.02 -6.66
C GLN A 104 -2.16 -13.00 -5.77
N LEU A 105 -2.05 -13.93 -4.82
CA LEU A 105 -0.88 -14.02 -3.92
C LEU A 105 0.36 -14.47 -4.68
N GLU A 106 0.22 -15.40 -5.62
CA GLU A 106 1.31 -15.81 -6.52
C GLU A 106 1.83 -14.63 -7.35
N GLU A 107 0.94 -13.87 -7.98
CA GLU A 107 1.31 -12.70 -8.79
C GLU A 107 1.99 -11.61 -7.95
N LYS A 108 1.51 -11.38 -6.72
CA LYS A 108 2.14 -10.44 -5.79
C LYS A 108 3.50 -10.91 -5.30
N THR A 109 3.66 -12.22 -5.07
CA THR A 109 4.95 -12.81 -4.70
C THR A 109 5.94 -12.70 -5.85
N ALA A 110 5.54 -13.11 -7.06
CA ALA A 110 6.34 -13.01 -8.27
C ALA A 110 6.77 -11.56 -8.55
N ARG A 111 5.92 -10.57 -8.25
CA ARG A 111 6.29 -9.15 -8.34
C ARG A 111 7.44 -8.78 -7.43
N VAL A 112 7.46 -9.27 -6.18
CA VAL A 112 8.56 -8.98 -5.25
C VAL A 112 9.82 -9.69 -5.72
N VAL A 113 9.73 -10.95 -6.16
CA VAL A 113 10.85 -11.70 -6.77
C VAL A 113 11.46 -10.92 -7.94
N GLU A 114 10.66 -10.49 -8.91
CA GLU A 114 11.12 -9.74 -10.08
C GLU A 114 11.83 -8.43 -9.68
N LEU A 115 11.36 -7.76 -8.61
CA LEU A 115 12.01 -6.55 -8.10
C LEU A 115 13.35 -6.85 -7.43
N MET A 116 13.46 -7.95 -6.68
CA MET A 116 14.74 -8.39 -6.10
C MET A 116 15.73 -8.76 -7.20
N GLU A 117 15.31 -9.53 -8.21
CA GLU A 117 16.16 -9.89 -9.35
C GLU A 117 16.70 -8.67 -10.09
N LYS A 118 15.83 -7.68 -10.37
CA LYS A 118 16.23 -6.43 -11.04
C LYS A 118 17.20 -5.57 -10.22
N ALA A 119 17.12 -5.67 -8.89
CA ALA A 119 18.04 -5.04 -7.95
C ALA A 119 19.37 -5.81 -7.79
N GLY A 120 19.54 -6.95 -8.48
CA GLY A 120 20.71 -7.82 -8.30
C GLY A 120 20.68 -8.61 -6.99
N LEU A 121 19.51 -8.76 -6.37
CA LEU A 121 19.26 -9.44 -5.08
C LEU A 121 18.53 -10.78 -5.26
N GLY A 122 18.58 -11.36 -6.47
CA GLY A 122 17.81 -12.54 -6.86
C GLY A 122 18.20 -13.83 -6.15
N GLU A 123 19.37 -13.91 -5.51
CA GLU A 123 19.75 -15.05 -4.67
C GLU A 123 18.93 -15.16 -3.37
N HIS A 124 18.30 -14.07 -2.93
CA HIS A 124 17.53 -14.04 -1.69
C HIS A 124 16.12 -14.56 -1.93
N ARG A 125 15.77 -15.62 -1.22
CA ARG A 125 14.44 -16.23 -1.29
C ARG A 125 13.37 -15.26 -0.79
N VAL A 126 12.37 -15.03 -1.61
CA VAL A 126 11.11 -14.36 -1.23
C VAL A 126 10.12 -15.41 -0.78
N GLU A 127 9.58 -15.26 0.43
CA GLU A 127 8.54 -16.15 0.93
C GLU A 127 7.19 -15.90 0.22
N PRO A 128 6.31 -16.92 0.14
CA PRO A 128 4.96 -16.73 -0.36
C PRO A 128 4.22 -15.60 0.39
N ALA A 129 3.54 -14.73 -0.35
CA ALA A 129 2.77 -13.63 0.24
C ALA A 129 1.73 -14.16 1.24
N VAL A 130 1.73 -13.58 2.46
CA VAL A 130 0.71 -13.88 3.46
C VAL A 130 -0.60 -13.21 3.04
N GLY A 131 -1.64 -14.03 2.86
CA GLY A 131 -2.97 -13.56 2.49
C GLY A 131 -3.75 -12.95 3.65
N SER A 132 -4.68 -12.05 3.32
CA SER A 132 -5.63 -11.52 4.28
C SER A 132 -6.69 -12.58 4.62
N PRO A 133 -7.04 -12.76 5.91
CA PRO A 133 -8.15 -13.63 6.30
C PRO A 133 -9.51 -13.19 5.72
N GLN A 134 -9.63 -11.93 5.31
CA GLN A 134 -10.87 -11.32 4.86
C GLN A 134 -10.66 -10.59 3.52
N LEU A 135 -11.28 -11.12 2.44
CA LEU A 135 -11.04 -10.64 1.07
C LEU A 135 -11.93 -9.46 0.67
N TYR A 136 -13.16 -9.45 1.16
CA TYR A 136 -14.14 -8.36 0.97
C TYR A 136 -14.52 -7.77 2.33
N HIS A 137 -15.07 -6.57 2.37
CA HIS A 137 -15.46 -5.90 3.62
C HIS A 137 -14.31 -5.66 4.63
N TYR A 138 -13.06 -5.67 4.17
CA TYR A 138 -11.90 -5.48 5.03
C TYR A 138 -11.54 -4.00 5.22
N ARG A 139 -11.82 -3.15 4.22
CA ARG A 139 -11.28 -1.79 4.15
C ARG A 139 -12.01 -0.85 5.09
N SER A 140 -11.38 -0.54 6.21
CA SER A 140 -11.92 0.29 7.29
C SER A 140 -11.89 1.79 7.03
N LYS A 141 -11.29 2.25 5.92
CA LYS A 141 -11.34 3.67 5.50
C LYS A 141 -11.46 3.80 3.99
N ILE A 142 -12.43 4.62 3.57
CA ILE A 142 -12.55 5.08 2.20
C ILE A 142 -12.70 6.60 2.15
N THR A 143 -12.24 7.19 1.05
CA THR A 143 -12.33 8.64 0.83
C THR A 143 -12.94 9.00 -0.53
N PRO A 144 -14.24 8.81 -0.75
CA PRO A 144 -14.91 9.18 -2.00
C PRO A 144 -14.75 10.68 -2.31
N HIS A 145 -14.40 10.99 -3.54
CA HIS A 145 -14.28 12.36 -4.07
C HIS A 145 -15.55 12.77 -4.82
N TYR A 146 -15.78 14.07 -4.90
CA TYR A 146 -16.85 14.64 -5.71
C TYR A 146 -16.44 16.03 -6.24
N GLU A 147 -16.95 16.38 -7.42
CA GLU A 147 -16.76 17.71 -8.00
C GLU A 147 -17.99 18.60 -7.78
N ARG A 148 -17.97 19.82 -8.33
CA ARG A 148 -19.17 20.67 -8.37
C ARG A 148 -20.25 19.98 -9.22
N PRO A 149 -21.55 20.12 -8.90
CA PRO A 149 -22.60 19.59 -9.76
C PRO A 149 -22.46 20.11 -11.19
N ALA A 150 -22.66 19.23 -12.16
CA ALA A 150 -22.72 19.58 -13.56
C ALA A 150 -23.97 20.41 -13.88
N ARG A 151 -24.05 20.95 -15.10
CA ARG A 151 -25.18 21.79 -15.54
C ARG A 151 -26.52 21.05 -15.51
N ASP A 152 -26.50 19.74 -15.69
CA ASP A 152 -27.66 18.85 -15.60
C ASP A 152 -28.03 18.46 -14.16
N GLY A 153 -27.30 18.96 -13.17
CA GLY A 153 -27.50 18.65 -11.75
C GLY A 153 -26.82 17.37 -11.27
N SER A 154 -26.17 16.61 -12.15
CA SER A 154 -25.45 15.39 -11.77
C SER A 154 -24.20 15.72 -10.94
N GLN A 155 -23.92 14.88 -9.94
CA GLN A 155 -22.74 15.02 -9.08
C GLN A 155 -22.29 13.61 -8.64
N PRO A 156 -21.43 12.95 -9.43
CA PRO A 156 -20.89 11.65 -9.05
C PRO A 156 -20.03 11.79 -7.79
N ILE A 157 -20.21 10.85 -6.87
CA ILE A 157 -19.46 10.74 -5.62
C ILE A 157 -18.83 9.36 -5.58
N GLY A 158 -17.51 9.28 -5.58
CA GLY A 158 -16.83 7.99 -5.63
C GLY A 158 -15.35 8.11 -5.90
N PHE A 159 -14.82 7.24 -6.76
CA PHE A 159 -13.38 7.16 -7.04
C PHE A 159 -13.07 7.52 -8.48
N LEU A 160 -11.79 7.78 -8.76
CA LEU A 160 -11.35 8.03 -10.12
C LEU A 160 -11.61 6.80 -11.01
N GLN A 161 -12.09 7.06 -12.22
CA GLN A 161 -12.25 6.04 -13.24
C GLN A 161 -10.87 5.51 -13.66
N HIS A 162 -10.78 4.21 -13.90
CA HIS A 162 -9.58 3.57 -14.43
C HIS A 162 -9.11 4.27 -15.71
N GLY A 163 -7.80 4.52 -15.82
CA GLY A 163 -7.19 5.23 -16.95
C GLY A 163 -7.52 6.72 -17.06
N ARG A 164 -8.31 7.31 -16.14
CA ARG A 164 -8.70 8.73 -16.18
C ARG A 164 -8.25 9.46 -14.92
N ARG A 165 -7.78 10.71 -15.10
CA ARG A 165 -7.25 11.54 -13.99
C ARG A 165 -8.27 12.46 -13.33
N ARG A 166 -9.44 12.65 -13.93
CA ARG A 166 -10.45 13.65 -13.50
C ARG A 166 -11.87 13.11 -13.45
N THR A 167 -12.15 12.01 -14.14
CA THR A 167 -13.49 11.44 -14.20
C THR A 167 -13.75 10.63 -12.94
N ILE A 168 -14.83 10.96 -12.23
CA ILE A 168 -15.27 10.27 -11.03
C ILE A 168 -16.37 9.27 -11.42
N VAL A 169 -16.21 8.03 -10.99
CA VAL A 169 -17.25 6.99 -11.06
C VAL A 169 -18.16 7.19 -9.85
N ASP A 170 -19.48 7.19 -10.07
CA ASP A 170 -20.43 7.25 -8.96
C ASP A 170 -20.50 5.90 -8.24
N VAL A 171 -20.15 5.87 -6.96
CA VAL A 171 -19.99 4.65 -6.16
C VAL A 171 -21.00 4.62 -5.02
N GLU A 172 -22.09 3.87 -5.20
CA GLU A 172 -23.16 3.72 -4.19
C GLU A 172 -22.80 2.72 -3.09
N SER A 173 -22.02 1.69 -3.42
CA SER A 173 -21.45 0.73 -2.48
C SER A 173 -20.11 0.21 -3.01
N CYS A 174 -19.27 -0.26 -2.10
CA CYS A 174 -17.93 -0.77 -2.40
C CYS A 174 -17.73 -2.12 -1.67
N PRO A 175 -17.67 -3.26 -2.39
CA PRO A 175 -17.56 -4.59 -1.76
C PRO A 175 -16.31 -4.78 -0.88
N ILE A 176 -15.22 -4.05 -1.14
CA ILE A 176 -14.04 -4.12 -0.29
C ILE A 176 -14.14 -3.24 0.97
N ALA A 177 -15.03 -2.24 1.00
CA ALA A 177 -15.28 -1.44 2.19
C ALA A 177 -16.12 -2.22 3.20
N THR A 178 -15.88 -1.98 4.49
CA THR A 178 -16.64 -2.66 5.57
C THR A 178 -18.14 -2.49 5.36
N GLN A 179 -18.92 -3.46 5.83
CA GLN A 179 -20.38 -3.40 5.72
C GLN A 179 -20.95 -2.14 6.39
N ALA A 180 -20.45 -1.77 7.57
CA ALA A 180 -20.83 -0.54 8.26
C ALA A 180 -20.61 0.72 7.40
N ILE A 181 -19.51 0.80 6.65
CA ILE A 181 -19.29 1.91 5.71
C ILE A 181 -20.35 1.90 4.60
N ASN A 182 -20.66 0.73 4.04
CA ASN A 182 -21.67 0.62 2.99
C ASN A 182 -23.08 0.98 3.47
N GLU A 183 -23.39 0.79 4.75
CA GLU A 183 -24.65 1.21 5.36
C GLU A 183 -24.74 2.74 5.53
N VAL A 184 -23.61 3.40 5.86
CA VAL A 184 -23.55 4.86 6.08
C VAL A 184 -23.34 5.67 4.80
N LEU A 185 -22.68 5.09 3.79
CA LEU A 185 -22.29 5.78 2.55
C LEU A 185 -23.47 6.43 1.80
N PRO A 186 -24.66 5.80 1.64
CA PRO A 186 -25.81 6.44 0.99
C PRO A 186 -26.25 7.74 1.68
N GLY A 187 -26.30 7.75 3.02
CA GLY A 187 -26.65 8.93 3.80
C GLY A 187 -25.60 10.05 3.67
N ALA A 188 -24.32 9.70 3.79
CA ALA A 188 -23.23 10.66 3.61
C ALA A 188 -23.21 11.27 2.18
N ARG A 189 -23.56 10.48 1.16
CA ARG A 189 -23.73 10.94 -0.23
C ARG A 189 -24.91 11.92 -0.35
N ALA A 190 -26.05 11.62 0.26
CA ALA A 190 -27.21 12.51 0.26
C ALA A 190 -26.90 13.85 0.97
N GLU A 191 -26.27 13.78 2.14
CA GLU A 191 -25.84 14.97 2.89
C GLU A 191 -24.87 15.83 2.07
N ALA A 192 -23.90 15.22 1.38
CA ALA A 192 -22.98 15.95 0.50
C ALA A 192 -23.69 16.70 -0.65
N ARG A 193 -24.81 16.16 -1.13
CA ARG A 193 -25.65 16.76 -2.19
C ARG A 193 -26.59 17.85 -1.63
N GLU A 194 -27.04 17.72 -0.38
CA GLU A 194 -28.03 18.60 0.27
C GLU A 194 -27.41 19.74 1.08
N SER A 195 -26.43 19.44 1.95
CA SER A 195 -25.92 20.30 3.04
C SER A 195 -24.95 21.41 2.59
N GLY A 196 -24.93 21.76 1.30
CA GLY A 196 -23.93 22.66 0.75
C GLY A 196 -24.27 24.16 0.78
N GLY A 197 -25.52 24.55 1.08
CA GLY A 197 -25.99 25.89 0.69
C GLY A 197 -25.62 26.23 -0.78
N LYS A 198 -25.66 27.50 -1.19
CA LYS A 198 -25.13 27.88 -2.53
C LYS A 198 -23.60 27.82 -2.62
N LYS A 199 -22.86 28.01 -1.52
CA LYS A 199 -21.39 28.20 -1.52
C LYS A 199 -20.56 26.91 -1.40
N ARG A 200 -20.98 25.91 -0.61
CA ARG A 200 -20.28 24.61 -0.45
C ARG A 200 -20.69 23.60 -1.54
N ARG A 201 -21.91 23.71 -2.13
CA ARG A 201 -22.27 23.04 -3.41
C ARG A 201 -21.35 23.43 -4.56
N GLN A 202 -20.76 24.63 -4.52
CA GLN A 202 -19.89 25.16 -5.56
C GLN A 202 -18.40 24.79 -5.38
N ARG A 203 -18.04 23.85 -4.51
CA ARG A 203 -16.66 23.35 -4.39
C ARG A 203 -16.67 21.82 -4.34
N GLY A 204 -15.79 21.19 -5.12
CA GLY A 204 -15.53 19.76 -4.98
C GLY A 204 -14.95 19.44 -3.61
N GLY A 205 -14.96 18.18 -3.23
CA GLY A 205 -14.53 17.75 -1.91
C GLY A 205 -14.24 16.26 -1.83
N THR A 206 -13.96 15.82 -0.61
CA THR A 206 -13.71 14.42 -0.28
C THR A 206 -14.52 14.08 0.97
N LEU A 207 -15.27 12.99 0.92
CA LEU A 207 -15.94 12.41 2.08
C LEU A 207 -14.97 11.48 2.78
N LEU A 208 -14.80 11.62 4.09
CA LEU A 208 -14.12 10.59 4.88
C LEU A 208 -15.19 9.63 5.40
N LEU A 209 -14.98 8.33 5.25
CA LEU A 209 -15.71 7.31 6.01
C LEU A 209 -14.69 6.35 6.60
N ARG A 210 -14.62 6.30 7.92
CA ARG A 210 -13.71 5.42 8.65
C ARG A 210 -14.49 4.60 9.68
N HIS A 211 -14.47 3.28 9.55
CA HIS A 211 -15.03 2.35 10.51
C HIS A 211 -13.98 2.03 11.58
N VAL A 212 -14.32 2.35 12.83
CA VAL A 212 -13.47 2.27 14.04
C VAL A 212 -14.33 1.77 15.19
N LEU A 213 -13.77 1.67 16.41
CA LEU A 213 -14.52 1.23 17.60
C LEU A 213 -15.75 2.10 17.90
N GLU A 214 -15.70 3.40 17.56
CA GLU A 214 -16.82 4.33 17.72
C GLU A 214 -17.89 4.23 16.61
N GLY A 215 -17.76 3.27 15.70
CA GLY A 215 -18.62 3.12 14.52
C GLY A 215 -18.03 3.79 13.28
N VAL A 216 -18.88 4.26 12.37
CA VAL A 216 -18.42 4.97 11.16
C VAL A 216 -18.33 6.46 11.43
N VAL A 217 -17.11 7.00 11.36
CA VAL A 217 -16.80 8.41 11.60
C VAL A 217 -16.52 9.11 10.27
N THR A 218 -17.12 10.29 10.11
CA THR A 218 -17.00 11.12 8.90
C THR A 218 -16.29 12.45 9.12
N ASP A 219 -16.16 12.92 10.37
CA ASP A 219 -15.37 14.10 10.71
C ASP A 219 -13.87 13.74 10.75
N PRO A 220 -13.03 14.29 9.84
CA PRO A 220 -11.60 14.00 9.84
C PRO A 220 -10.85 14.45 11.09
N LYS A 221 -11.44 15.32 11.92
CA LYS A 221 -10.83 15.83 13.15
C LYS A 221 -11.24 15.06 14.40
N ALA A 222 -12.26 14.21 14.31
CA ALA A 222 -12.70 13.39 15.43
C ALA A 222 -11.57 12.47 15.89
N VAL A 223 -11.43 12.34 17.21
CA VAL A 223 -10.56 11.34 17.83
C VAL A 223 -11.27 10.01 17.76
N VAL A 224 -10.57 9.00 17.26
CA VAL A 224 -11.12 7.65 17.05
C VAL A 224 -10.17 6.61 17.61
N SER A 225 -10.70 5.43 17.90
CA SER A 225 -9.95 4.32 18.50
C SER A 225 -9.99 3.08 17.59
N GLU A 226 -8.84 2.44 17.41
CA GLU A 226 -8.72 1.14 16.74
C GLU A 226 -8.04 0.14 17.67
N ARG A 227 -8.42 -1.15 17.58
CA ARG A 227 -7.79 -2.22 18.35
C ARG A 227 -6.88 -3.06 17.47
N VAL A 228 -5.63 -3.25 17.90
CA VAL A 228 -4.67 -4.17 17.27
C VAL A 228 -4.09 -5.06 18.35
N GLY A 229 -4.29 -6.37 18.24
CA GLY A 229 -4.00 -7.30 19.32
C GLY A 229 -4.71 -6.90 20.62
N GLY A 230 -3.94 -6.82 21.71
CA GLY A 230 -4.43 -6.39 23.03
C GLY A 230 -4.42 -4.87 23.26
N LEU A 231 -3.99 -4.07 22.29
CA LEU A 231 -3.77 -2.63 22.44
C LEU A 231 -4.84 -1.80 21.73
N THR A 232 -5.15 -0.64 22.30
CA THR A 232 -6.04 0.36 21.72
C THR A 232 -5.23 1.58 21.30
N PHE A 233 -5.37 1.98 20.04
CA PHE A 233 -4.69 3.13 19.45
C PHE A 233 -5.70 4.22 19.15
N GLN A 234 -5.47 5.41 19.72
CA GLN A 234 -6.17 6.64 19.41
C GLN A 234 -5.39 7.51 18.43
N PHE A 235 -6.11 8.11 17.49
CA PHE A 235 -5.59 9.02 16.46
C PHE A 235 -6.76 9.85 15.88
N ARG A 236 -6.49 10.82 14.99
CA ARG A 236 -7.58 11.53 14.29
C ARG A 236 -8.10 10.73 13.11
N ALA A 237 -9.41 10.69 12.87
CA ALA A 237 -9.99 9.92 11.77
C ALA A 237 -9.39 10.24 10.38
N GLY A 238 -8.97 11.49 10.17
CA GLY A 238 -8.30 11.93 8.93
C GLY A 238 -6.88 11.39 8.75
N GLU A 239 -6.17 11.08 9.83
CA GLU A 239 -4.77 10.64 9.83
C GLU A 239 -4.61 9.23 9.25
N PHE A 240 -3.37 8.81 9.04
CA PHE A 240 -3.04 7.47 8.58
C PHE A 240 -3.14 6.46 9.73
N PHE A 241 -3.76 5.32 9.42
CA PHE A 241 -3.71 4.09 10.19
C PHE A 241 -3.99 2.96 9.21
N GLN A 242 -3.53 1.74 9.50
CA GLN A 242 -3.68 0.61 8.60
C GLN A 242 -5.17 0.30 8.34
N ASN A 243 -5.54 0.06 7.08
CA ASN A 243 -6.95 0.01 6.65
C ASN A 243 -7.53 -1.41 6.59
N ASN A 244 -6.72 -2.43 6.89
CA ASN A 244 -7.15 -3.82 6.91
C ASN A 244 -6.91 -4.42 8.31
N PRO A 245 -7.88 -4.31 9.23
CA PRO A 245 -7.70 -4.79 10.61
C PRO A 245 -7.62 -6.31 10.72
N TYR A 246 -8.00 -7.06 9.67
CA TYR A 246 -8.07 -8.53 9.71
C TYR A 246 -6.71 -9.20 9.55
N ILE A 247 -5.80 -8.64 8.74
CA ILE A 247 -4.43 -9.14 8.57
C ILE A 247 -3.42 -8.39 9.45
N LEU A 248 -3.78 -7.19 9.91
CA LEU A 248 -2.87 -6.31 10.64
C LEU A 248 -2.22 -6.97 11.87
N PRO A 249 -2.94 -7.71 12.76
CA PRO A 249 -2.32 -8.39 13.89
C PRO A 249 -1.24 -9.38 13.45
N GLN A 250 -1.48 -10.16 12.39
CA GLN A 250 -0.52 -11.14 11.89
C GLN A 250 0.76 -10.47 11.35
N MET A 251 0.63 -9.35 10.63
CA MET A 251 1.79 -8.59 10.15
C MET A 251 2.56 -7.96 11.32
N VAL A 252 1.86 -7.40 12.31
CA VAL A 252 2.48 -6.81 13.51
C VAL A 252 3.23 -7.88 14.31
N ASP A 253 2.61 -9.03 14.56
CA ASP A 253 3.22 -10.15 15.27
C ASP A 253 4.46 -10.67 14.54
N TYR A 254 4.41 -10.75 13.20
CA TYR A 254 5.55 -11.12 12.38
C TYR A 254 6.68 -10.10 12.52
N VAL A 255 6.40 -8.80 12.34
CA VAL A 255 7.41 -7.73 12.46
C VAL A 255 8.06 -7.72 13.84
N ILE A 256 7.29 -7.92 14.92
CA ILE A 256 7.82 -8.00 16.29
C ILE A 256 8.64 -9.27 16.50
N GLY A 257 8.15 -10.40 15.99
CA GLY A 257 8.83 -11.70 16.08
C GLY A 257 10.20 -11.65 15.42
N GLU A 258 10.24 -11.06 14.23
CA GLU A 258 11.45 -10.68 13.53
C GLU A 258 12.28 -9.73 14.41
N ALA A 259 11.74 -8.58 14.83
CA ALA A 259 12.50 -7.55 15.53
C ALA A 259 13.16 -8.00 16.83
N LYS A 260 12.57 -8.93 17.59
CA LYS A 260 13.11 -9.39 18.88
C LYS A 260 14.10 -10.55 18.76
N PHE A 261 14.34 -11.05 17.55
CA PHE A 261 15.23 -12.18 17.34
C PHE A 261 16.67 -11.83 17.75
N GLY A 262 17.43 -12.82 18.23
CA GLY A 262 18.84 -12.63 18.61
C GLY A 262 19.08 -12.02 20.00
N GLY A 263 18.05 -11.84 20.84
CA GLY A 263 18.22 -11.41 22.23
C GLY A 263 18.51 -9.92 22.43
N VAL A 264 18.24 -9.10 21.39
CA VAL A 264 18.32 -7.64 21.44
C VAL A 264 17.49 -7.07 22.59
N GLN A 265 18.02 -6.02 23.22
CA GLN A 265 17.44 -5.39 24.41
C GLN A 265 16.63 -4.15 24.07
N TYR A 266 16.98 -3.47 22.98
CA TYR A 266 16.43 -2.16 22.64
C TYR A 266 15.75 -2.17 21.27
N LEU A 267 14.70 -1.37 21.15
CA LEU A 267 14.00 -1.14 19.89
C LEU A 267 13.96 0.35 19.57
N VAL A 268 14.31 0.70 18.34
CA VAL A 268 13.98 1.99 17.74
C VAL A 268 12.92 1.77 16.66
N ASP A 269 11.78 2.42 16.78
CA ASP A 269 10.72 2.45 15.75
C ASP A 269 10.81 3.79 15.00
N ALA A 270 11.39 3.76 13.80
CA ALA A 270 11.53 4.93 12.95
C ALA A 270 10.32 5.10 12.05
N TYR A 271 9.83 6.34 11.91
CA TYR A 271 8.54 6.65 11.27
C TYR A 271 7.36 6.04 12.04
N CYS A 272 7.43 6.05 13.37
CA CYS A 272 6.53 5.27 14.22
C CYS A 272 5.06 5.70 14.15
N GLY A 273 4.74 6.86 13.58
CA GLY A 273 3.38 7.39 13.52
C GLY A 273 2.74 7.46 14.91
N SER A 274 1.59 6.80 15.09
CA SER A 274 0.87 6.72 16.37
C SER A 274 1.40 5.63 17.32
N GLY A 275 2.56 5.03 17.01
CA GLY A 275 3.28 4.08 17.86
C GLY A 275 2.89 2.61 17.64
N LEU A 276 2.40 2.24 16.46
CA LEU A 276 1.89 0.88 16.19
C LEU A 276 2.91 -0.21 16.56
N PHE A 277 4.10 -0.18 15.97
CA PHE A 277 5.11 -1.19 16.23
C PHE A 277 5.78 -0.99 17.59
N ALA A 278 6.18 0.24 17.94
CA ALA A 278 6.78 0.57 19.23
C ALA A 278 5.97 0.05 20.42
N LEU A 279 4.66 0.34 20.46
CA LEU A 279 3.81 -0.05 21.59
C LEU A 279 3.51 -1.55 21.57
N SER A 280 3.28 -2.13 20.39
CA SER A 280 3.03 -3.57 20.25
C SER A 280 4.25 -4.41 20.64
N ALA A 281 5.46 -3.91 20.35
CA ALA A 281 6.72 -4.55 20.70
C ALA A 281 7.14 -4.34 22.16
N ALA A 282 6.59 -3.35 22.88
CA ALA A 282 7.12 -2.87 24.15
C ALA A 282 7.35 -3.95 25.21
N SER A 283 6.50 -4.98 25.26
CA SER A 283 6.65 -6.11 26.21
C SER A 283 7.82 -7.05 25.91
N SER A 284 8.40 -6.96 24.70
CA SER A 284 9.51 -7.81 24.24
C SER A 284 10.89 -7.15 24.36
N PHE A 285 10.95 -5.89 24.79
CA PHE A 285 12.20 -5.12 24.85
C PHE A 285 12.36 -4.45 26.21
N THR A 286 13.60 -4.22 26.61
CA THR A 286 13.94 -3.50 27.85
C THR A 286 13.57 -2.03 27.73
N GLN A 287 13.89 -1.37 26.61
CA GLN A 287 13.43 -0.02 26.30
C GLN A 287 13.09 0.14 24.82
N VAL A 288 12.07 0.96 24.53
CA VAL A 288 11.64 1.29 23.18
C VAL A 288 11.70 2.80 22.95
N ALA A 289 12.21 3.23 21.81
CA ALA A 289 12.17 4.61 21.35
C ALA A 289 11.44 4.70 20.00
N GLY A 290 10.34 5.46 19.94
CA GLY A 290 9.71 5.83 18.68
C GLY A 290 10.20 7.19 18.20
N VAL A 291 10.49 7.32 16.91
CA VAL A 291 10.94 8.57 16.29
C VAL A 291 10.05 8.91 15.11
N GLU A 292 9.50 10.12 15.12
CA GLU A 292 8.54 10.59 14.13
C GLU A 292 8.74 12.10 13.87
N VAL A 293 8.54 12.51 12.62
CA VAL A 293 8.70 13.90 12.18
C VAL A 293 7.44 14.74 12.43
N SER A 294 6.29 14.08 12.54
CA SER A 294 5.00 14.71 12.83
C SER A 294 4.77 14.86 14.33
N ASP A 295 4.82 16.10 14.83
CA ASP A 295 4.49 16.44 16.22
C ASP A 295 3.14 15.85 16.65
N GLN A 296 2.14 15.92 15.77
CA GLN A 296 0.79 15.42 16.05
C GLN A 296 0.77 13.90 16.23
N ALA A 297 1.54 13.16 15.42
CA ALA A 297 1.64 11.71 15.55
C ALA A 297 2.38 11.29 16.82
N VAL A 298 3.46 12.01 17.20
CA VAL A 298 4.15 11.79 18.49
C VAL A 298 3.21 12.01 19.67
N LEU A 299 2.38 13.05 19.65
CA LEU A 299 1.38 13.28 20.70
C LEU A 299 0.40 12.11 20.83
N TRP A 300 -0.03 11.53 19.71
CA TRP A 300 -0.87 10.33 19.71
C TRP A 300 -0.14 9.11 20.23
N ALA A 301 1.12 8.89 19.82
CA ALA A 301 1.92 7.79 20.33
C ALA A 301 2.11 7.89 21.86
N GLN A 302 2.36 9.08 22.40
CA GLN A 302 2.44 9.33 23.84
C GLN A 302 1.08 9.13 24.55
N ALA A 303 -0.04 9.48 23.91
CA ALA A 303 -1.37 9.20 24.44
C ALA A 303 -1.65 7.69 24.48
N ASN A 304 -1.32 6.97 23.41
CA ASN A 304 -1.50 5.52 23.29
C ASN A 304 -0.62 4.75 24.27
N CYS A 305 0.61 5.22 24.50
CA CYS A 305 1.51 4.72 25.53
C CYS A 305 0.87 4.79 26.92
N ARG A 306 0.28 5.94 27.27
CA ARG A 306 -0.41 6.16 28.56
C ARG A 306 -1.67 5.30 28.70
N ILE A 307 -2.49 5.22 27.66
CA ILE A 307 -3.72 4.40 27.65
C ILE A 307 -3.38 2.92 27.84
N SER A 308 -2.29 2.47 27.21
CA SER A 308 -1.80 1.10 27.28
C SER A 308 -0.99 0.79 28.55
N ARG A 309 -0.74 1.80 29.40
CA ARG A 309 0.11 1.69 30.61
C ARG A 309 1.50 1.12 30.31
N ILE A 310 2.07 1.51 29.18
CA ILE A 310 3.42 1.14 28.77
C ILE A 310 4.38 2.19 29.34
N GLU A 311 5.35 1.76 30.15
CA GLU A 311 6.29 2.65 30.86
C GLU A 311 7.69 2.66 30.24
N ASN A 312 8.05 1.63 29.48
CA ASN A 312 9.36 1.46 28.88
C ASN A 312 9.47 1.99 27.43
N ALA A 313 8.45 2.70 26.94
CA ALA A 313 8.45 3.31 25.62
C ALA A 313 8.48 4.85 25.70
N ARG A 314 9.35 5.47 24.91
CA ARG A 314 9.46 6.93 24.77
C ARG A 314 9.31 7.35 23.31
N PHE A 315 8.71 8.51 23.07
CA PHE A 315 8.50 9.02 21.71
C PHE A 315 9.14 10.39 21.56
N LEU A 316 9.96 10.52 20.51
CA LEU A 316 10.77 11.69 20.22
C LEU A 316 10.29 12.32 18.92
N ILE A 317 10.13 13.64 18.95
CA ILE A 317 10.01 14.44 17.72
C ILE A 317 11.41 14.50 17.13
N GLY A 318 11.65 13.74 16.07
CA GLY A 318 12.92 13.72 15.37
C GLY A 318 12.85 14.63 14.16
N LYS A 319 13.76 15.60 14.05
CA LYS A 319 14.14 16.06 12.70
C LYS A 319 14.99 14.96 12.09
N ALA A 320 14.84 14.75 10.77
CA ALA A 320 15.44 13.62 10.07
C ALA A 320 16.96 13.48 10.28
N GLU A 321 17.66 14.54 10.71
CA GLU A 321 19.11 14.67 10.83
C GLU A 321 19.72 14.21 12.17
N ALA A 322 18.91 13.79 13.17
CA ALA A 322 19.43 13.43 14.50
C ALA A 322 18.63 12.33 15.24
N ILE A 323 18.15 11.32 14.51
CA ILE A 323 17.25 10.26 15.00
C ILE A 323 17.86 9.43 16.14
N PHE A 324 19.14 9.06 16.02
CA PHE A 324 19.83 8.25 17.04
C PHE A 324 20.57 9.08 18.08
N LYS A 325 20.63 10.41 17.90
CA LYS A 325 21.41 11.29 18.77
C LYS A 325 20.75 11.40 20.15
N GLY A 326 21.47 10.99 21.20
CA GLY A 326 20.97 11.04 22.58
C GLY A 326 20.21 9.77 23.01
N LEU A 327 20.13 8.75 22.15
CA LEU A 327 19.77 7.41 22.60
C LEU A 327 20.95 6.78 23.35
N SER A 328 20.67 6.23 24.52
CA SER A 328 21.62 5.44 25.32
C SER A 328 21.64 3.96 24.92
N PHE A 329 21.07 3.62 23.76
CA PHE A 329 20.89 2.25 23.30
C PHE A 329 22.16 1.79 22.59
N LEU A 330 22.74 0.68 23.04
CA LEU A 330 23.91 0.07 22.41
C LEU A 330 23.51 -0.51 21.03
N PRO A 331 24.16 -0.11 19.92
CA PRO A 331 23.78 -0.57 18.59
C PRO A 331 23.69 -2.09 18.44
N GLU A 332 24.65 -2.82 19.00
CA GLU A 332 24.76 -4.28 18.99
C GLU A 332 23.65 -4.99 19.79
N GLU A 333 22.92 -4.25 20.63
CA GLU A 333 21.74 -4.74 21.34
C GLU A 333 20.44 -4.12 20.82
N THR A 334 20.49 -3.40 19.70
CA THR A 334 19.36 -2.62 19.18
C THR A 334 18.86 -3.15 17.85
N THR A 335 17.53 -3.29 17.75
CA THR A 335 16.84 -3.42 16.46
C THR A 335 16.22 -2.09 16.05
N VAL A 336 16.24 -1.79 14.75
CA VAL A 336 15.49 -0.68 14.16
C VAL A 336 14.36 -1.21 13.28
N ILE A 337 13.12 -0.89 13.61
CA ILE A 337 11.98 -1.04 12.70
C ILE A 337 11.86 0.24 11.86
N ILE A 338 11.60 0.08 10.57
CA ILE A 338 11.43 1.18 9.61
C ILE A 338 10.11 0.97 8.87
N ASP A 339 9.19 1.94 8.92
CA ASP A 339 7.95 1.96 8.12
C ASP A 339 7.79 3.32 7.40
N PRO A 340 8.61 3.60 6.36
CA PRO A 340 8.67 4.90 5.74
C PRO A 340 7.51 5.13 4.77
N PRO A 341 7.26 6.39 4.33
CA PRO A 341 6.30 6.66 3.27
C PRO A 341 6.69 5.99 1.94
N ARG A 342 5.78 6.00 0.95
CA ARG A 342 5.96 5.37 -0.39
C ARG A 342 7.25 5.73 -1.16
N LYS A 343 7.93 6.83 -0.79
CA LYS A 343 9.20 7.28 -1.38
C LYS A 343 10.43 6.53 -0.82
N GLY A 344 10.25 5.73 0.23
CA GLY A 344 11.31 5.09 1.00
C GLY A 344 11.91 6.01 2.05
N CYS A 345 13.05 5.59 2.58
CA CYS A 345 13.85 6.33 3.55
C CYS A 345 14.48 7.56 2.89
N ASP A 346 14.59 8.66 3.64
CA ASP A 346 15.38 9.82 3.20
C ASP A 346 16.88 9.55 3.39
N ALA A 347 17.74 10.12 2.55
CA ALA A 347 19.18 9.84 2.54
C ALA A 347 19.84 10.08 3.91
N SER A 348 19.50 11.20 4.56
CA SER A 348 20.01 11.53 5.90
C SER A 348 19.67 10.47 6.96
N PHE A 349 18.49 9.83 6.87
CA PHE A 349 18.14 8.74 7.77
C PHE A 349 18.97 7.48 7.48
N ARG A 350 19.17 7.14 6.20
CA ARG A 350 19.99 5.99 5.82
C ARG A 350 21.43 6.16 6.29
N ASP A 351 22.02 7.34 6.10
CA ASP A 351 23.37 7.66 6.58
C ASP A 351 23.49 7.50 8.10
N GLN A 352 22.47 7.96 8.84
CA GLN A 352 22.43 7.81 10.30
C GLN A 352 22.25 6.36 10.75
N LEU A 353 21.41 5.58 10.06
CA LEU A 353 21.23 4.16 10.36
C LEU A 353 22.53 3.40 10.14
N MET A 354 23.20 3.63 9.00
CA MET A 354 24.49 3.03 8.67
C MET A 354 25.62 3.51 9.59
N GLY A 355 25.54 4.73 10.11
CA GLY A 355 26.47 5.24 11.13
C GLY A 355 26.21 4.67 12.52
N TYR A 356 24.94 4.47 12.89
CA TYR A 356 24.54 3.89 14.17
C TYR A 356 24.83 2.38 14.23
N ARG A 357 24.67 1.66 13.11
CA ARG A 357 24.93 0.21 12.96
C ARG A 357 24.16 -0.67 13.94
N PRO A 358 22.82 -0.58 14.00
CA PRO A 358 22.04 -1.50 14.82
C PRO A 358 22.28 -2.95 14.43
N ALA A 359 22.22 -3.87 15.40
CA ALA A 359 22.37 -5.30 15.20
C ALA A 359 21.39 -5.86 14.16
N ARG A 360 20.23 -5.20 14.00
CA ARG A 360 19.18 -5.67 13.11
C ARG A 360 18.32 -4.52 12.60
N VAL A 361 17.80 -4.69 11.39
CA VAL A 361 16.84 -3.78 10.77
C VAL A 361 15.64 -4.58 10.25
N VAL A 362 14.43 -4.17 10.61
CA VAL A 362 13.19 -4.72 10.05
C VAL A 362 12.50 -3.62 9.25
N TYR A 363 12.61 -3.70 7.93
CA TYR A 363 12.08 -2.69 7.01
C TYR A 363 10.71 -3.16 6.49
N VAL A 364 9.64 -2.50 6.91
CA VAL A 364 8.27 -2.62 6.39
C VAL A 364 8.06 -1.61 5.25
N SER A 365 7.51 -2.04 4.11
CA SER A 365 7.29 -1.13 2.98
C SER A 365 6.08 -1.44 2.13
N CYS A 366 5.30 -0.40 1.84
CA CYS A 366 4.19 -0.42 0.88
C CYS A 366 4.63 -0.24 -0.59
N ASN A 367 5.95 -0.11 -0.81
CA ASN A 367 6.54 0.04 -2.13
C ASN A 367 7.87 -0.73 -2.22
N PRO A 368 7.82 -2.02 -2.57
CA PRO A 368 9.01 -2.86 -2.63
C PRO A 368 10.09 -2.32 -3.58
N ALA A 369 9.73 -1.55 -4.61
CA ALA A 369 10.70 -0.99 -5.55
C ALA A 369 11.59 0.12 -4.94
N THR A 370 11.06 0.94 -4.02
CA THR A 370 11.90 1.90 -3.28
C THR A 370 12.63 1.23 -2.12
N GLN A 371 12.06 0.16 -1.56
CA GLN A 371 12.68 -0.64 -0.52
C GLN A 371 13.95 -1.33 -1.02
N THR A 372 13.94 -1.94 -2.21
CA THR A 372 15.14 -2.59 -2.78
C THR A 372 16.29 -1.61 -2.97
N ARG A 373 16.02 -0.41 -3.50
CA ARG A 373 17.01 0.67 -3.62
C ARG A 373 17.66 1.00 -2.27
N ASP A 374 16.85 1.18 -1.23
CA ASP A 374 17.37 1.53 0.10
C ASP A 374 18.17 0.35 0.71
N VAL A 375 17.70 -0.88 0.49
CA VAL A 375 18.38 -2.10 0.96
C VAL A 375 19.74 -2.29 0.29
N GLU A 376 19.89 -1.98 -0.99
CA GLU A 376 21.20 -2.02 -1.66
C GLU A 376 22.26 -1.19 -0.90
N GLU A 377 21.91 0.01 -0.43
CA GLU A 377 22.81 0.84 0.39
C GLU A 377 23.13 0.17 1.74
N PHE A 378 22.16 -0.50 2.36
CA PHE A 378 22.39 -1.24 3.60
C PHE A 378 23.34 -2.43 3.40
N LEU A 379 23.20 -3.16 2.29
CA LEU A 379 24.11 -4.27 1.97
C LEU A 379 25.53 -3.79 1.71
N GLN A 380 25.69 -2.64 1.05
CA GLN A 380 27.00 -2.01 0.84
C GLN A 380 27.68 -1.59 2.16
N SER A 381 26.90 -1.34 3.22
CA SER A 381 27.42 -1.04 4.58
C SER A 381 27.64 -2.27 5.46
N GLY A 382 27.45 -3.48 4.91
CA GLY A 382 27.76 -4.75 5.55
C GLY A 382 26.57 -5.46 6.20
N TYR A 383 25.34 -4.98 5.99
CA TYR A 383 24.15 -5.75 6.36
C TYR A 383 23.97 -6.95 5.44
N ARG A 384 23.22 -7.96 5.91
CA ARG A 384 22.80 -9.11 5.11
C ARG A 384 21.29 -9.28 5.18
N ILE A 385 20.64 -9.55 4.05
CA ILE A 385 19.23 -9.95 4.06
C ILE A 385 19.11 -11.32 4.70
N GLU A 386 18.29 -11.43 5.73
CA GLU A 386 17.96 -12.70 6.37
C GLU A 386 16.63 -13.24 5.86
N ARG A 387 15.63 -12.38 5.65
CA ARG A 387 14.28 -12.79 5.26
C ARG A 387 13.54 -11.73 4.46
N ILE A 388 12.71 -12.16 3.52
CA ILE A 388 11.81 -11.32 2.72
C ILE A 388 10.40 -11.92 2.77
N GLN A 389 9.43 -11.20 3.36
CA GLN A 389 8.06 -11.67 3.53
C GLN A 389 7.05 -10.62 3.04
N PRO A 390 6.36 -10.89 1.92
CA PRO A 390 5.24 -10.08 1.48
C PRO A 390 3.96 -10.35 2.28
N PHE A 391 3.11 -9.33 2.45
CA PHE A 391 1.80 -9.36 3.09
C PHE A 391 0.75 -8.66 2.21
N ASP A 392 -0.37 -9.33 1.98
CA ASP A 392 -1.49 -8.76 1.24
C ASP A 392 -2.46 -7.98 2.14
N LEU A 393 -2.12 -6.72 2.41
CA LEU A 393 -3.02 -5.81 3.11
C LEU A 393 -4.20 -5.33 2.25
N PHE A 394 -4.16 -5.54 0.94
CA PHE A 394 -5.14 -4.99 0.00
C PHE A 394 -5.57 -6.03 -1.06
N PRO A 395 -6.34 -7.06 -0.67
CA PRO A 395 -6.95 -8.01 -1.60
C PRO A 395 -7.64 -7.32 -2.77
N HIS A 396 -7.60 -7.96 -3.95
CA HIS A 396 -8.15 -7.46 -5.22
C HIS A 396 -7.48 -6.21 -5.80
N THR A 397 -6.43 -5.72 -5.15
CA THR A 397 -5.58 -4.64 -5.68
C THR A 397 -4.19 -5.19 -6.00
N ARG A 398 -3.45 -4.42 -6.80
CA ARG A 398 -2.03 -4.69 -7.08
C ARG A 398 -1.08 -4.40 -5.91
N HIS A 399 -1.56 -3.79 -4.83
CA HIS A 399 -0.71 -3.37 -3.73
C HIS A 399 -0.26 -4.59 -2.92
N ILE A 400 0.98 -4.52 -2.43
CA ILE A 400 1.60 -5.51 -1.57
C ILE A 400 2.46 -4.75 -0.55
N GLU A 401 2.38 -5.15 0.71
CA GLU A 401 3.31 -4.72 1.75
C GLU A 401 4.44 -5.75 1.80
N ASN A 402 5.67 -5.32 2.00
CA ASN A 402 6.82 -6.22 2.05
C ASN A 402 7.70 -5.91 3.26
N VAL A 403 8.04 -6.96 4.00
CA VAL A 403 8.94 -6.88 5.15
C VAL A 403 10.27 -7.50 4.78
N ILE A 404 11.34 -6.72 4.85
CA ILE A 404 12.72 -7.21 4.70
C ILE A 404 13.40 -7.13 6.05
N THR A 405 13.92 -8.26 6.49
CA THR A 405 14.76 -8.38 7.65
C THR A 405 16.22 -8.34 7.23
N LEU A 406 17.00 -7.46 7.84
CA LEU A 406 18.44 -7.42 7.71
C LEU A 406 19.12 -7.62 9.06
N VAL A 407 20.22 -8.37 9.04
CA VAL A 407 21.14 -8.51 10.18
C VAL A 407 22.37 -7.66 9.95
N GLY A 408 22.85 -7.01 11.01
CA GLY A 408 24.03 -6.17 11.00
C GLY A 408 25.30 -6.94 10.67
N PRO A 409 26.37 -6.23 10.32
CA PRO A 409 27.68 -6.83 10.10
C PRO A 409 28.14 -7.55 11.38
N GLU A 410 28.62 -8.78 11.23
CA GLU A 410 29.32 -9.47 12.33
C GLU A 410 30.53 -8.61 12.71
N GLU A 411 30.70 -8.32 14.01
CA GLU A 411 31.97 -7.79 14.47
C GLU A 411 33.03 -8.81 14.10
N ASN A 412 33.95 -8.43 13.20
CA ASN A 412 35.14 -9.23 12.96
C ASN A 412 35.82 -9.42 14.31
N GLY A 413 35.62 -10.61 14.89
CA GLY A 413 36.36 -11.06 16.06
C GLY A 413 37.83 -10.80 15.78
N SER A 414 38.45 -10.03 16.67
CA SER A 414 39.88 -9.75 16.62
C SER A 414 40.61 -11.10 16.59
N VAL A 415 41.17 -11.46 15.44
CA VAL A 415 42.14 -12.55 15.33
C VAL A 415 43.49 -12.04 15.79
#